data_AF-A0A2H0YDP6-F1
#
_entry.id   AF-A0A2H0YDP6-F1
#
_cell.length_a   1.000
_cell.length_b   1.000
_cell.length_c   1.000
_cell.angle_alpha   90.00
_cell.angle_beta   90.00
_cell.angle_gamma   90.00
#
_symmetry.space_group_name_H-M   'P 1'
#
loop_
_entity.id
_entity.type
_entity.pdbx_description
1 polymer ?
#
loop_
_entity_poly.entity_id
_entity_poly.type
_entity_poly.pdbx_seq_one_letter_code
_entity_poly.pdbx_strand_id
1 'polypeptide(L)'
;MNKIMYRTALTASLIIGAQVMMILLRGESACLNQGCKVVEGLMTLSPLLFNLAGLVYFQLLFWILFRTRFRPQAAMEWISILLLAGLSVEGVLLSYQIFVARAFCSYCILIFLMVLLMNALAGRQQLFKGAAVVVAVISIFSLLSFGPSMVLSRYQSLDSGTFAVKTCSSPVKKLYLIFSSECPHCRNVIKALENCNSCDFHFNPVDRIKTLDLPDLERRASYSAEFNRLVLSLMGIKEVPVVIAKNPDGFSIIKGETNIIQYIEEACFQKAPLSYINPSWSPGQEEMKSSEDENGLCGEGSECH
;
A
#
# COMPACT_ATOMS: atom_id res chain seq x y z
N MET A 1 -15.61 -41.37 -8.39
CA MET A 1 -14.96 -40.06 -8.60
C MET A 1 -15.97 -38.96 -8.92
N ASN A 2 -16.69 -39.01 -10.05
CA ASN A 2 -17.61 -37.93 -10.48
C ASN A 2 -18.71 -37.59 -9.46
N LYS A 3 -19.22 -38.58 -8.70
CA LYS A 3 -20.26 -38.35 -7.67
C LYS A 3 -19.80 -37.45 -6.51
N ILE A 4 -18.52 -37.56 -6.13
CA ILE A 4 -17.97 -36.77 -5.01
C ILE A 4 -17.68 -35.35 -5.53
N MET A 5 -17.10 -35.23 -6.73
CA MET A 5 -16.74 -33.93 -7.31
C MET A 5 -17.94 -33.00 -7.50
N TYR A 6 -19.05 -33.46 -8.10
CA TYR A 6 -20.21 -32.56 -8.27
C TYR A 6 -20.85 -32.21 -6.92
N ARG A 7 -20.81 -33.12 -5.93
CA ARG A 7 -21.30 -32.81 -4.57
C ARG A 7 -20.44 -31.74 -3.92
N THR A 8 -19.12 -31.83 -4.05
CA THR A 8 -18.19 -30.79 -3.56
C THR A 8 -18.48 -29.45 -4.24
N ALA A 9 -18.65 -29.43 -5.56
CA ALA A 9 -19.00 -28.20 -6.30
C ALA A 9 -20.33 -27.59 -5.85
N LEU A 10 -21.35 -28.44 -5.61
CA LEU A 10 -22.64 -28.00 -5.08
C LEU A 10 -22.51 -27.44 -3.67
N THR A 11 -21.78 -28.11 -2.78
CA THR A 11 -21.54 -27.65 -1.42
C THR A 11 -20.84 -26.29 -1.40
N ALA A 12 -19.79 -26.12 -2.22
CA ALA A 12 -19.11 -24.83 -2.37
C ALA A 12 -20.07 -23.74 -2.88
N SER A 13 -20.90 -24.06 -3.87
CA SER A 13 -21.92 -23.14 -4.38
C SER A 13 -22.93 -22.72 -3.31
N LEU A 14 -23.37 -23.65 -2.46
CA LEU A 14 -24.30 -23.35 -1.35
C LEU A 14 -23.66 -22.47 -0.28
N ILE A 15 -22.40 -22.73 0.07
CA ILE A 15 -21.65 -21.89 1.03
C ILE A 15 -21.52 -20.47 0.50
N ILE A 16 -21.12 -20.30 -0.77
CA ILE A 16 -20.98 -18.99 -1.40
C ILE A 16 -22.35 -18.33 -1.56
N GLY A 17 -23.38 -19.07 -1.95
CA GLY A 17 -24.76 -18.57 -2.05
C GLY A 17 -25.30 -18.04 -0.73
N ALA A 18 -25.00 -18.74 0.38
CA ALA A 18 -25.32 -18.25 1.72
C ALA A 18 -24.57 -16.96 2.06
N GLN A 19 -23.29 -16.87 1.68
CA GLN A 19 -22.48 -15.64 1.85
C GLN A 19 -23.07 -14.46 1.06
N VAL A 20 -23.42 -14.67 -0.22
CA VAL A 20 -24.07 -13.67 -1.07
C VAL A 20 -25.38 -13.20 -0.45
N MET A 21 -26.22 -14.14 0.01
CA MET A 21 -27.50 -13.81 0.64
C MET A 21 -27.30 -12.97 1.92
N MET A 22 -26.32 -13.33 2.75
CA MET A 22 -26.00 -12.55 3.96
C MET A 22 -25.56 -11.12 3.61
N ILE A 23 -24.70 -10.97 2.59
CA ILE A 23 -24.24 -9.65 2.13
C ILE A 23 -25.44 -8.82 1.62
N LEU A 24 -26.36 -9.42 0.87
CA LEU A 24 -27.55 -8.71 0.36
C LEU A 24 -28.52 -8.28 1.48
N LEU A 25 -28.66 -9.10 2.54
CA LEU A 25 -29.58 -8.81 3.64
C LEU A 25 -28.99 -7.87 4.70
N ARG A 26 -27.71 -7.99 5.01
CA ARG A 26 -27.06 -7.26 6.13
C ARG A 26 -26.12 -6.15 5.67
N GLY A 27 -25.78 -6.09 4.39
CA GLY A 27 -24.78 -5.15 3.84
C GLY A 27 -23.33 -5.50 4.18
N GLU A 28 -23.10 -6.53 5.00
CA GLU A 28 -21.78 -6.96 5.44
C GLU A 28 -21.57 -8.46 5.16
N SER A 29 -20.33 -8.86 4.96
CA SER A 29 -19.94 -10.26 4.80
C SER A 29 -19.89 -11.00 6.13
N ALA A 30 -20.06 -12.32 6.11
CA ALA A 30 -19.77 -13.12 7.29
C ALA A 30 -18.26 -13.23 7.49
N CYS A 31 -17.73 -12.35 8.34
CA CYS A 31 -16.35 -12.39 8.81
C CYS A 31 -16.24 -13.26 10.06
N LEU A 32 -15.71 -14.48 9.92
CA LEU A 32 -15.46 -15.38 11.06
C LEU A 32 -14.19 -15.01 11.84
N ASN A 33 -13.31 -14.18 11.27
CA ASN A 33 -12.11 -13.67 11.94
C ASN A 33 -11.83 -12.21 11.55
N GLN A 34 -10.91 -11.56 12.26
CA GLN A 34 -10.49 -10.19 11.94
C GLN A 34 -9.77 -10.08 10.58
N GLY A 35 -9.14 -11.16 10.12
CA GLY A 35 -8.46 -11.20 8.83
C GLY A 35 -9.40 -10.96 7.65
N CYS A 36 -10.67 -11.38 7.74
CA CYS A 36 -11.68 -11.09 6.73
C CYS A 36 -11.87 -9.57 6.52
N LYS A 37 -11.96 -8.78 7.60
CA LYS A 37 -12.11 -7.31 7.51
C LYS A 37 -10.90 -6.64 6.86
N VAL A 38 -9.70 -7.13 7.17
CA VAL A 38 -8.45 -6.62 6.58
C VAL A 38 -8.41 -6.90 5.08
N VAL A 39 -8.72 -8.14 4.67
CA VAL A 39 -8.70 -8.54 3.26
C VAL A 39 -9.77 -7.79 2.46
N GLU A 40 -10.96 -7.59 3.02
CA GLU A 40 -12.05 -6.86 2.35
C GLU A 40 -11.75 -5.39 2.16
N GLY A 41 -11.22 -4.71 3.18
CA GLY A 41 -10.82 -3.29 3.06
C GLY A 41 -9.71 -3.06 2.04
N LEU A 42 -9.00 -4.12 1.65
CA LEU A 42 -7.90 -4.09 0.72
C LEU A 42 -8.31 -4.45 -0.71
N MET A 43 -9.47 -5.06 -0.98
CA MET A 43 -9.89 -5.41 -2.35
C MET A 43 -10.62 -4.24 -3.05
N THR A 44 -10.33 -4.02 -4.34
CA THR A 44 -11.06 -3.02 -5.16
C THR A 44 -12.45 -3.47 -5.57
N LEU A 45 -12.63 -4.78 -5.71
CA LEU A 45 -13.92 -5.36 -6.08
C LEU A 45 -14.77 -5.49 -4.83
N SER A 46 -16.06 -5.17 -4.96
CA SER A 46 -16.99 -5.36 -3.85
C SER A 46 -17.04 -6.83 -3.43
N PRO A 47 -17.19 -7.14 -2.13
CA PRO A 47 -17.33 -8.53 -1.66
C PRO A 47 -18.45 -9.27 -2.38
N LEU A 48 -19.52 -8.55 -2.77
CA LEU A 48 -20.63 -9.10 -3.54
C LEU A 48 -20.20 -9.63 -4.91
N LEU A 49 -19.45 -8.82 -5.69
CA LEU A 49 -19.00 -9.21 -7.02
C LEU A 49 -18.06 -10.42 -6.95
N PHE A 50 -17.16 -10.42 -5.97
CA PHE A 50 -16.22 -11.50 -5.76
C PHE A 50 -16.93 -12.83 -5.47
N ASN A 51 -17.91 -12.80 -4.57
CA ASN A 51 -18.72 -13.98 -4.24
C ASN A 51 -19.62 -14.40 -5.41
N LEU A 52 -20.17 -13.46 -6.18
CA LEU A 52 -20.96 -13.79 -7.37
C LEU A 52 -20.13 -14.51 -8.44
N ALA A 53 -18.90 -14.06 -8.69
CA ALA A 53 -17.98 -14.70 -9.62
C ALA A 53 -17.64 -16.14 -9.17
N GLY A 54 -17.36 -16.33 -7.88
CA GLY A 54 -17.15 -17.65 -7.29
C GLY A 54 -18.38 -18.56 -7.44
N LEU A 55 -19.59 -18.01 -7.20
CA LEU A 55 -20.84 -18.75 -7.36
C LEU A 55 -21.03 -19.23 -8.80
N VAL A 56 -20.82 -18.34 -9.78
CA VAL A 56 -20.89 -18.68 -11.21
C VAL A 56 -19.87 -19.78 -11.54
N TYR A 57 -18.64 -19.66 -11.05
CA TYR A 57 -17.58 -20.65 -11.26
C TYR A 57 -17.98 -22.05 -10.76
N PHE A 58 -18.40 -22.17 -9.49
CA PHE A 58 -18.77 -23.48 -8.93
C PHE A 58 -20.07 -24.03 -9.53
N GLN A 59 -21.01 -23.17 -9.92
CA GLN A 59 -22.23 -23.58 -10.60
C GLN A 59 -21.94 -24.14 -12.00
N LEU A 60 -21.03 -23.50 -12.76
CA LEU A 60 -20.57 -24.02 -14.05
C LEU A 60 -19.90 -25.39 -13.90
N LEU A 61 -19.00 -25.54 -12.92
CA LEU A 61 -18.37 -26.82 -12.61
C LEU A 61 -19.41 -27.89 -12.24
N PHE A 62 -20.39 -27.55 -11.41
CA PHE A 62 -21.47 -28.45 -11.03
C PHE A 62 -22.25 -28.94 -12.27
N TRP A 63 -22.70 -28.04 -13.14
CA TRP A 63 -23.49 -28.41 -14.32
C TRP A 63 -22.69 -29.25 -15.32
N ILE A 64 -21.42 -28.91 -15.55
CA ILE A 64 -20.53 -29.69 -16.41
C ILE A 64 -20.32 -31.09 -15.81
N LEU A 65 -19.98 -31.20 -14.53
CA LEU A 65 -19.80 -32.49 -13.85
C LEU A 65 -21.09 -33.33 -13.79
N PHE A 66 -22.24 -32.68 -13.65
CA PHE A 66 -23.53 -33.34 -13.64
C PHE A 66 -23.89 -33.91 -15.02
N ARG A 67 -23.68 -33.13 -16.08
CA ARG A 67 -24.00 -33.52 -17.48
C ARG A 67 -23.03 -34.56 -18.03
N THR A 68 -21.77 -34.51 -17.63
CA THR A 68 -20.71 -35.45 -18.08
C THR A 68 -20.84 -36.85 -17.51
N ARG A 69 -21.79 -37.06 -16.59
CA ARG A 69 -22.27 -38.39 -16.21
C ARG A 69 -22.61 -39.28 -17.42
N PHE A 70 -22.97 -38.68 -18.56
CA PHE A 70 -23.40 -39.38 -19.76
C PHE A 70 -22.37 -39.39 -20.92
N ARG A 71 -21.28 -38.60 -20.85
CA ARG A 71 -20.20 -38.57 -21.88
C ARG A 71 -18.82 -38.23 -21.25
N PRO A 72 -17.94 -39.23 -21.03
CA PRO A 72 -16.84 -39.10 -20.05
C PRO A 72 -15.49 -38.54 -20.55
N GLN A 73 -15.13 -38.63 -21.84
CA GLN A 73 -13.73 -38.33 -22.24
C GLN A 73 -13.47 -36.85 -22.56
N ALA A 74 -14.10 -36.28 -23.60
CA ALA A 74 -13.82 -34.90 -24.03
C ALA A 74 -14.07 -33.84 -22.94
N ALA A 75 -15.00 -34.10 -22.02
CA ALA A 75 -15.36 -33.12 -21.01
C ALA A 75 -14.42 -33.10 -19.80
N MET A 76 -13.62 -34.16 -19.58
CA MET A 76 -12.66 -34.19 -18.48
C MET A 76 -11.46 -33.27 -18.73
N GLU A 77 -11.10 -33.04 -20.00
CA GLU A 77 -10.09 -32.04 -20.38
C GLU A 77 -10.55 -30.62 -20.03
N TRP A 78 -11.78 -30.26 -20.42
CA TRP A 78 -12.36 -28.96 -20.06
C TRP A 78 -12.48 -28.76 -18.55
N ILE A 79 -12.87 -29.80 -17.81
CA ILE A 79 -12.92 -29.76 -16.33
C ILE A 79 -11.50 -29.52 -15.77
N SER A 80 -10.48 -30.22 -16.27
CA SER A 80 -9.10 -30.04 -15.83
C SER A 80 -8.60 -28.60 -16.03
N ILE A 81 -8.88 -28.00 -17.18
CA ILE A 81 -8.53 -26.60 -17.47
C ILE A 81 -9.26 -25.65 -16.51
N LEU A 82 -10.57 -25.84 -16.31
CA LEU A 82 -11.37 -24.99 -15.44
C LEU A 82 -10.94 -25.10 -13.96
N LEU A 83 -10.52 -26.30 -13.53
CA LEU A 83 -9.97 -26.52 -12.19
C LEU A 83 -8.60 -25.85 -11.99
N LEU A 84 -7.72 -25.87 -13.00
CA LEU A 84 -6.44 -25.14 -12.96
C LEU A 84 -6.65 -23.64 -12.97
N ALA A 85 -7.60 -23.15 -13.77
CA ALA A 85 -7.95 -21.73 -13.81
C ALA A 85 -8.45 -21.25 -12.44
N GLY A 86 -9.36 -21.99 -11.80
CA GLY A 86 -9.82 -21.66 -10.44
C GLY A 86 -8.69 -21.70 -9.42
N LEU A 87 -7.81 -22.72 -9.49
CA LEU A 87 -6.68 -22.81 -8.55
C LEU A 87 -5.65 -21.70 -8.78
N SER A 88 -5.47 -21.23 -10.02
CA SER A 88 -4.64 -20.06 -10.33
C SER A 88 -5.20 -18.80 -9.68
N VAL A 89 -6.51 -18.55 -9.84
CA VAL A 89 -7.20 -17.41 -9.21
C VAL A 89 -7.07 -17.48 -7.69
N GLU A 90 -7.41 -18.62 -7.08
CA GLU A 90 -7.28 -18.80 -5.62
C GLU A 90 -5.83 -18.72 -5.14
N GLY A 91 -4.86 -19.13 -5.97
CA GLY A 91 -3.44 -18.95 -5.73
C GLY A 91 -3.03 -17.48 -5.68
N VAL A 92 -3.58 -16.64 -6.58
CA VAL A 92 -3.37 -15.18 -6.54
C VAL A 92 -3.96 -14.58 -5.25
N LEU A 93 -5.16 -15.00 -4.85
CA LEU A 93 -5.79 -14.53 -3.61
C LEU A 93 -5.04 -14.98 -2.35
N LEU A 94 -4.49 -16.19 -2.37
CA LEU A 94 -3.67 -16.69 -1.29
C LEU A 94 -2.36 -15.90 -1.19
N SER A 95 -1.67 -15.68 -2.32
CA SER A 95 -0.46 -14.85 -2.37
C SER A 95 -0.74 -13.41 -1.91
N TYR A 96 -1.88 -12.84 -2.29
CA TYR A 96 -2.31 -11.53 -1.80
C TYR A 96 -2.43 -11.50 -0.27
N GLN A 97 -3.03 -12.54 0.32
CA GLN A 97 -3.16 -12.64 1.78
C GLN A 97 -1.80 -12.80 2.50
N ILE A 98 -0.85 -13.52 1.90
CA ILE A 98 0.49 -13.74 2.45
C ILE A 98 1.32 -12.46 2.38
N PHE A 99 1.44 -11.86 1.18
CA PHE A 99 2.42 -10.80 0.93
C PHE A 99 1.86 -9.39 1.13
N VAL A 100 0.59 -9.16 0.79
CA VAL A 100 -0.02 -7.82 0.82
C VAL A 100 -0.84 -7.61 2.08
N ALA A 101 -1.87 -8.44 2.31
CA ALA A 101 -2.77 -8.24 3.44
C ALA A 101 -2.13 -8.61 4.79
N ARG A 102 -1.12 -9.49 4.78
CA ARG A 102 -0.48 -10.08 5.97
C ARG A 102 -1.51 -10.61 6.99
N ALA A 103 -2.64 -11.08 6.48
CA ALA A 103 -3.78 -11.54 7.25
C ALA A 103 -4.53 -12.61 6.46
N PHE A 104 -5.00 -13.65 7.15
CA PHE A 104 -5.71 -14.76 6.54
C PHE A 104 -7.21 -14.63 6.77
N CYS A 105 -7.97 -14.53 5.70
CA CYS A 105 -9.42 -14.60 5.69
C CYS A 105 -9.85 -16.08 5.73
N SER A 106 -10.46 -16.52 6.83
CA SER A 106 -10.86 -17.93 6.98
C SER A 106 -11.84 -18.38 5.89
N TYR A 107 -12.69 -17.48 5.41
CA TYR A 107 -13.60 -17.74 4.29
C TYR A 107 -12.84 -17.99 2.98
N CYS A 108 -11.88 -17.13 2.62
CA CYS A 108 -11.07 -17.32 1.41
C CYS A 108 -10.25 -18.62 1.49
N ILE A 109 -9.69 -18.95 2.65
CA ILE A 109 -8.97 -20.21 2.85
C ILE A 109 -9.90 -21.42 2.65
N LEU A 110 -11.14 -21.35 3.15
CA LEU A 110 -12.13 -22.40 2.91
C LEU A 110 -12.40 -22.61 1.41
N ILE A 111 -12.58 -21.53 0.64
CA ILE A 111 -12.82 -21.63 -0.80
C ILE A 111 -11.58 -22.18 -1.52
N PHE A 112 -10.38 -21.70 -1.21
CA PHE A 112 -9.12 -22.25 -1.72
C PHE A 112 -9.01 -23.77 -1.46
N LEU A 113 -9.33 -24.22 -0.23
CA LEU A 113 -9.29 -25.64 0.13
C LEU A 113 -10.31 -26.47 -0.66
N MET A 114 -11.50 -25.92 -0.96
CA MET A 114 -12.49 -26.59 -1.81
C MET A 114 -11.98 -26.76 -3.24
N VAL A 115 -11.36 -25.73 -3.83
CA VAL A 115 -10.77 -25.81 -5.18
C VAL A 115 -9.59 -26.79 -5.21
N LEU A 116 -8.74 -26.78 -4.18
CA LEU A 116 -7.62 -27.72 -4.04
C LEU A 116 -8.13 -29.16 -3.92
N LEU A 117 -9.16 -29.40 -3.09
CA LEU A 117 -9.79 -30.70 -2.95
C LEU A 117 -10.37 -31.18 -4.29
N MET A 118 -11.02 -30.31 -5.06
CA MET A 118 -11.53 -30.66 -6.39
C MET A 118 -10.41 -31.04 -7.38
N ASN A 119 -9.27 -30.34 -7.35
CA ASN A 119 -8.09 -30.71 -8.14
C ASN A 119 -7.50 -32.07 -7.69
N ALA A 120 -7.48 -32.35 -6.38
CA ALA A 120 -7.06 -33.64 -5.86
C ALA A 120 -7.99 -34.78 -6.30
N LEU A 121 -9.31 -34.56 -6.25
CA LEU A 121 -10.33 -35.52 -6.67
C LEU A 121 -10.32 -35.78 -8.18
N ALA A 122 -9.82 -34.85 -9.00
CA ALA A 122 -9.64 -35.04 -10.44
C ALA A 122 -8.43 -35.93 -10.80
N GLY A 123 -7.53 -36.21 -9.84
CA GLY A 123 -6.44 -37.17 -9.96
C GLY A 123 -5.07 -36.62 -9.55
N ARG A 124 -4.13 -37.52 -9.25
CA ARG A 124 -2.79 -37.14 -8.76
C ARG A 124 -2.00 -36.28 -9.76
N GLN A 125 -2.12 -36.53 -11.05
CA GLN A 125 -1.47 -35.71 -12.09
C GLN A 125 -2.03 -34.28 -12.11
N GLN A 126 -3.35 -34.13 -11.94
CA GLN A 126 -4.00 -32.83 -11.85
C GLN A 126 -3.52 -32.06 -10.61
N LEU A 127 -3.41 -32.74 -9.47
CA LEU A 127 -2.91 -32.14 -8.23
C LEU A 127 -1.48 -31.61 -8.39
N PHE A 128 -0.58 -32.34 -9.04
CA PHE A 128 0.79 -31.86 -9.29
C PHE A 128 0.82 -30.64 -10.22
N LYS A 129 0.03 -30.64 -11.31
CA LYS A 129 -0.11 -29.48 -12.20
C LYS A 129 -0.63 -28.26 -11.43
N GLY A 130 -1.64 -28.48 -10.58
CA GLY A 130 -2.20 -27.44 -9.75
C GLY A 130 -1.21 -26.88 -8.72
N ALA A 131 -0.49 -27.76 -8.03
CA ALA A 131 0.56 -27.36 -7.08
C ALA A 131 1.66 -26.54 -7.77
N ALA A 132 2.09 -26.93 -8.97
CA ALA A 132 3.06 -26.17 -9.76
C ALA A 132 2.56 -24.75 -10.08
N VAL A 133 1.27 -24.60 -10.43
CA VAL A 133 0.64 -23.29 -10.67
C VAL A 133 0.66 -22.44 -9.40
N VAL A 134 0.24 -22.99 -8.26
CA VAL A 134 0.22 -22.25 -6.98
C VAL A 134 1.63 -21.82 -6.58
N VAL A 135 2.62 -22.71 -6.67
CA VAL A 135 4.02 -22.40 -6.38
C VAL A 135 4.53 -21.31 -7.30
N ALA A 136 4.25 -21.37 -8.61
CA ALA A 136 4.66 -20.33 -9.55
C ALA A 136 4.06 -18.96 -9.18
N VAL A 137 2.77 -18.91 -8.84
CA VAL A 137 2.11 -17.66 -8.42
C VAL A 137 2.71 -17.12 -7.12
N ILE A 138 2.95 -17.97 -6.12
CA ILE A 138 3.59 -17.57 -4.85
C ILE A 138 5.00 -17.03 -5.11
N SER A 139 5.79 -17.71 -5.93
CA SER A 139 7.14 -17.29 -6.29
C SER A 139 7.14 -15.91 -6.98
N ILE A 140 6.24 -15.69 -7.94
CA ILE A 140 6.12 -14.37 -8.60
C ILE A 140 5.79 -13.28 -7.57
N PHE A 141 4.82 -13.52 -6.68
CA PHE A 141 4.48 -12.55 -5.64
C PHE A 141 5.61 -12.32 -4.64
N SER A 142 6.45 -13.32 -4.37
CA SER A 142 7.62 -13.16 -3.50
C SER A 142 8.71 -12.26 -4.10
N LEU A 143 8.77 -12.19 -5.43
CA LEU A 143 9.70 -11.31 -6.16
C LEU A 143 9.14 -9.89 -6.32
N LEU A 144 7.82 -9.72 -6.23
CA LEU A 144 7.17 -8.42 -6.31
C LEU A 144 7.24 -7.69 -4.96
N SER A 145 7.85 -6.50 -4.96
CA SER A 145 7.85 -5.62 -3.80
C SER A 145 6.54 -4.84 -3.74
N PHE A 146 5.60 -5.31 -2.92
CA PHE A 146 4.39 -4.55 -2.59
C PHE A 146 4.73 -3.54 -1.49
N GLY A 147 5.26 -2.39 -1.91
CA GLY A 147 5.65 -1.32 -0.99
C GLY A 147 4.46 -0.63 -0.30
N PRO A 148 4.74 0.19 0.73
CA PRO A 148 3.74 0.98 1.45
C PRO A 148 2.90 1.89 0.54
N SER A 149 3.44 2.26 -0.62
CA SER A 149 2.81 3.10 -1.64
C SER A 149 1.49 2.52 -2.16
N MET A 150 1.36 1.19 -2.29
CA MET A 150 0.09 0.56 -2.76
C MET A 150 -1.00 0.62 -1.69
N VAL A 151 -0.64 0.47 -0.42
CA VAL A 151 -1.56 0.56 0.71
C VAL A 151 -2.02 2.01 0.90
N LEU A 152 -1.07 2.95 0.93
CA LEU A 152 -1.37 4.37 1.16
C LEU A 152 -2.09 5.08 0.00
N SER A 153 -1.97 4.57 -1.23
CA SER A 153 -2.72 5.09 -2.38
C SER A 153 -4.18 4.62 -2.42
N ARG A 154 -4.48 3.47 -1.79
CA ARG A 154 -5.82 2.87 -1.79
C ARG A 154 -6.66 3.28 -0.57
N TYR A 155 -6.03 3.49 0.58
CA TYR A 155 -6.72 4.11 1.70
C TYR A 155 -6.93 5.60 1.44
N GLN A 156 -8.16 6.06 1.66
CA GLN A 156 -8.56 7.47 1.77
C GLN A 156 -7.43 8.27 2.42
N SER A 157 -7.12 9.46 1.87
CA SER A 157 -5.86 10.17 2.16
C SER A 157 -5.54 10.15 3.67
N LEU A 158 -4.24 10.00 4.01
CA LEU A 158 -3.74 9.99 5.39
C LEU A 158 -4.34 11.10 6.27
N ASP A 159 -4.85 12.16 5.65
CA ASP A 159 -5.70 13.21 6.22
C ASP A 159 -6.88 12.70 7.09
N SER A 160 -7.46 11.54 6.78
CA SER A 160 -8.58 10.97 7.55
C SER A 160 -8.17 10.57 8.98
N GLY A 161 -6.88 10.28 9.17
CA GLY A 161 -6.28 10.04 10.47
C GLY A 161 -5.70 11.30 11.12
N THR A 162 -5.75 12.44 10.44
CA THR A 162 -5.12 13.68 10.90
C THR A 162 -6.01 14.41 11.89
N PHE A 163 -5.52 14.56 13.11
CA PHE A 163 -6.14 15.34 14.18
C PHE A 163 -6.02 16.84 13.95
N ALA A 164 -4.82 17.29 13.58
CA ALA A 164 -4.53 18.69 13.34
C ALA A 164 -3.46 18.85 12.25
N VAL A 165 -3.48 19.99 11.57
CA VAL A 165 -2.48 20.37 10.57
C VAL A 165 -1.79 21.64 11.04
N LYS A 166 -0.47 21.69 10.90
CA LYS A 166 0.31 22.93 10.95
C LYS A 166 0.73 23.27 9.53
N THR A 167 0.15 24.33 9.00
CA THR A 167 0.46 24.84 7.66
C THR A 167 1.50 25.94 7.75
N CYS A 168 2.47 25.88 6.85
CA CYS A 168 3.58 26.83 6.83
C CYS A 168 3.50 27.75 5.62
N SER A 169 4.22 28.88 5.66
CA SER A 169 4.03 29.98 4.69
C SER A 169 4.34 29.61 3.23
N SER A 170 5.16 28.58 2.98
CA SER A 170 5.51 28.13 1.62
C SER A 170 5.77 26.62 1.58
N PRO A 171 4.74 25.78 1.68
CA PRO A 171 4.91 24.36 1.86
C PRO A 171 5.29 23.68 0.55
N VAL A 172 6.47 23.04 0.54
CA VAL A 172 7.00 22.26 -0.59
C VAL A 172 6.72 20.76 -0.39
N LYS A 173 6.49 20.33 0.85
CA LYS A 173 6.22 18.92 1.19
C LYS A 173 5.10 18.78 2.21
N LYS A 174 4.40 17.64 2.14
CA LYS A 174 3.41 17.21 3.14
C LYS A 174 3.93 16.03 3.93
N LEU A 175 3.98 16.19 5.24
CA LEU A 175 4.51 15.21 6.18
C LEU A 175 3.41 14.77 7.14
N TYR A 176 3.26 13.46 7.35
CA TYR A 176 2.32 12.89 8.29
C TYR A 176 3.08 12.26 9.45
N LEU A 177 2.97 12.86 10.63
CA LEU A 177 3.57 12.34 11.86
C LEU A 177 2.57 11.42 12.55
N ILE A 178 2.87 10.12 12.60
CA ILE A 178 2.13 9.15 13.39
C ILE A 178 2.79 9.00 14.76
N PHE A 179 2.03 9.26 15.83
CA PHE A 179 2.57 9.37 17.19
C PHE A 179 1.58 8.92 18.27
N SER A 180 2.06 8.75 19.52
CA SER A 180 1.23 8.52 20.71
C SER A 180 1.44 9.66 21.72
N SER A 181 0.41 10.00 22.50
CA SER A 181 0.50 11.04 23.55
C SER A 181 1.44 10.66 24.69
N GLU A 182 1.56 9.35 24.98
CA GLU A 182 2.35 8.83 26.09
C GLU A 182 3.82 8.58 25.72
N CYS A 183 4.16 8.71 24.44
CA CYS A 183 5.48 8.39 23.89
C CYS A 183 6.48 9.55 24.10
N PRO A 184 7.57 9.36 24.89
CA PRO A 184 8.57 10.41 25.13
C PRO A 184 9.28 10.87 23.86
N HIS A 185 9.68 9.92 23.00
CA HIS A 185 10.30 10.19 21.71
C HIS A 185 9.41 11.03 20.78
N CYS A 186 8.10 10.80 20.84
CA CYS A 186 7.12 11.52 20.06
C CYS A 186 7.02 12.99 20.49
N ARG A 187 7.11 13.26 21.81
CA ARG A 187 7.13 14.63 22.34
C ARG A 187 8.34 15.41 21.86
N ASN A 188 9.51 14.78 21.78
CA ASN A 188 10.73 15.43 21.29
C ASN A 188 10.60 15.80 19.80
N VAL A 189 10.09 14.87 18.97
CA VAL A 189 9.79 15.15 17.56
C VAL A 189 8.79 16.31 17.44
N ILE A 190 7.69 16.28 18.20
CA ILE A 190 6.66 17.33 18.18
C ILE A 190 7.25 18.71 18.51
N LYS A 191 8.15 18.80 19.50
CA LYS A 191 8.85 20.04 19.84
C LYS A 191 9.77 20.53 18.73
N ALA A 192 10.47 19.62 18.05
CA ALA A 192 11.29 19.98 16.89
C ALA A 192 10.46 20.58 15.72
N LEU A 193 9.14 20.36 15.72
CA LEU A 193 8.18 20.88 14.73
C LEU A 193 7.53 22.22 15.14
N GLU A 194 7.95 22.82 16.26
CA GLU A 194 7.42 24.12 16.70
C GLU A 194 7.73 25.23 15.71
N ASN A 195 8.89 25.18 15.05
CA ASN A 195 9.24 26.10 13.98
C ASN A 195 8.92 25.43 12.64
N CYS A 196 8.50 26.20 11.63
CA CYS A 196 8.31 25.65 10.31
C CYS A 196 8.42 26.69 9.21
N ASN A 197 9.16 26.36 8.16
CA ASN A 197 9.35 27.23 7.01
C ASN A 197 8.70 26.64 5.74
N SER A 198 8.94 25.37 5.40
CA SER A 198 8.58 24.82 4.07
C SER A 198 7.86 23.46 4.05
N CYS A 199 7.29 22.98 5.15
CA CYS A 199 6.58 21.70 5.19
C CYS A 199 5.24 21.77 5.93
N ASP A 200 4.17 21.25 5.34
CA ASP A 200 2.93 21.05 6.09
C ASP A 200 3.05 19.80 6.96
N PHE A 201 2.73 19.94 8.25
CA PHE A 201 2.75 18.83 9.20
C PHE A 201 1.33 18.41 9.56
N HIS A 202 1.01 17.16 9.26
CA HIS A 202 -0.24 16.49 9.59
C HIS A 202 0.00 15.58 10.80
N PHE A 203 -0.69 15.86 11.90
CA PHE A 203 -0.53 15.15 13.16
C PHE A 203 -1.56 14.02 13.27
N ASN A 204 -1.09 12.78 13.26
CA ASN A 204 -1.89 11.57 13.17
C ASN A 204 -1.72 10.71 14.46
N PRO A 205 -2.39 11.06 15.56
CA PRO A 205 -2.22 10.31 16.81
C PRO A 205 -2.81 8.90 16.68
N VAL A 206 -2.12 7.90 17.23
CA VAL A 206 -2.64 6.55 17.37
C VAL A 206 -3.60 6.44 18.54
N ASP A 207 -3.64 7.42 19.45
CA ASP A 207 -4.54 7.46 20.60
C ASP A 207 -5.61 8.56 20.45
N ARG A 208 -6.66 8.46 21.27
CA ARG A 208 -7.72 9.48 21.30
C ARG A 208 -7.29 10.64 22.18
N ILE A 209 -6.97 11.78 21.55
CA ILE A 209 -6.53 13.00 22.22
C ILE A 209 -7.55 14.12 22.01
N LYS A 210 -7.63 15.04 22.98
CA LYS A 210 -8.49 16.24 22.91
C LYS A 210 -7.71 17.50 22.53
N THR A 211 -6.42 17.50 22.86
CA THR A 211 -5.53 18.65 22.73
C THR A 211 -4.14 18.17 22.32
N LEU A 212 -3.44 19.02 21.58
CA LEU A 212 -2.03 18.89 21.26
C LEU A 212 -1.39 20.24 21.59
N ASP A 213 -0.35 20.23 22.41
CA ASP A 213 0.31 21.45 22.90
C ASP A 213 1.30 21.94 21.86
N LEU A 214 0.80 22.74 20.92
CA LEU A 214 1.53 23.30 19.78
C LEU A 214 0.75 24.54 19.30
N PRO A 215 1.42 25.69 19.07
CA PRO A 215 0.76 26.87 18.51
C PRO A 215 0.39 26.65 17.04
N ASP A 216 -0.60 27.43 16.58
CA ASP A 216 -1.00 27.56 15.17
C ASP A 216 -1.45 26.26 14.49
N LEU A 217 -2.23 25.45 15.22
CA LEU A 217 -2.82 24.22 14.72
C LEU A 217 -4.23 24.42 14.17
N GLU A 218 -4.43 24.02 12.91
CA GLU A 218 -5.75 23.84 12.31
C GLU A 218 -6.31 22.47 12.69
N ARG A 219 -7.28 22.46 13.61
CA ARG A 219 -7.93 21.22 14.07
C ARG A 219 -8.93 20.71 13.04
N ARG A 220 -8.90 19.39 12.80
CA ARG A 220 -9.93 18.70 12.02
C ARG A 220 -11.12 18.37 12.92
N ALA A 221 -12.34 18.51 12.38
CA ALA A 221 -13.57 18.26 13.11
C ALA A 221 -13.72 16.79 13.59
N SER A 222 -13.11 15.85 12.86
CA SER A 222 -13.11 14.43 13.19
C SER A 222 -11.87 13.77 12.62
N TYR A 223 -11.27 12.83 13.37
CA TYR A 223 -10.16 11.99 12.92
C TYR A 223 -10.35 10.56 13.45
N SER A 224 -9.73 9.56 12.80
CA SER A 224 -9.73 8.17 13.29
C SER A 224 -8.34 7.73 13.76
N ALA A 225 -8.23 7.50 15.07
CA ALA A 225 -7.03 6.91 15.67
C ALA A 225 -6.86 5.44 15.24
N GLU A 226 -7.96 4.73 15.08
CA GLU A 226 -8.01 3.34 14.62
C GLU A 226 -7.46 3.20 13.20
N PHE A 227 -7.74 4.16 12.33
CA PHE A 227 -7.15 4.24 11.00
C PHE A 227 -5.62 4.37 11.05
N ASN A 228 -5.08 5.24 11.91
CA ASN A 228 -3.62 5.39 12.05
C ASN A 228 -2.96 4.09 12.52
N ARG A 229 -3.58 3.36 13.46
CA ARG A 229 -3.10 2.03 13.91
C ARG A 229 -3.14 1.01 12.77
N LEU A 230 -4.20 1.00 11.97
CA LEU A 230 -4.33 0.13 10.81
C LEU A 230 -3.23 0.40 9.79
N VAL A 231 -2.98 1.68 9.48
CA VAL A 231 -1.91 2.09 8.55
C VAL A 231 -0.54 1.58 9.04
N LEU A 232 -0.20 1.74 10.33
CA LEU A 232 1.03 1.19 10.90
C LEU A 232 1.10 -0.34 10.77
N SER A 233 0.01 -1.03 11.11
CA SER A 233 -0.08 -2.49 11.03
C SER A 233 0.15 -3.00 9.61
N LEU A 234 -0.47 -2.36 8.61
CA LEU A 234 -0.33 -2.73 7.20
C LEU A 234 1.10 -2.48 6.69
N MET A 235 1.78 -1.45 7.19
CA MET A 235 3.19 -1.19 6.88
C MET A 235 4.17 -2.06 7.69
N GLY A 236 3.68 -2.93 8.58
CA GLY A 236 4.51 -3.74 9.46
C GLY A 236 5.33 -2.92 10.45
N ILE A 237 4.86 -1.74 10.83
CA ILE A 237 5.49 -0.85 11.78
C ILE A 237 4.87 -1.09 13.16
N LYS A 238 5.71 -1.37 14.15
CA LYS A 238 5.27 -1.72 15.51
C LYS A 238 5.45 -0.59 16.52
N GLU A 239 6.19 0.45 16.15
CA GLU A 239 6.64 1.49 17.06
C GLU A 239 6.44 2.88 16.44
N VAL A 240 6.26 3.87 17.31
CA VAL A 240 6.16 5.30 17.01
C VAL A 240 7.28 6.05 17.75
N PRO A 241 7.75 7.22 17.28
CA PRO A 241 7.22 8.04 16.19
C PRO A 241 7.63 7.56 14.79
N VAL A 242 6.76 7.82 13.81
CA VAL A 242 7.03 7.61 12.38
C VAL A 242 6.54 8.81 11.58
N VAL A 243 7.36 9.28 10.64
CA VAL A 243 6.97 10.26 9.63
C VAL A 243 6.78 9.58 8.29
N ILE A 244 5.65 9.90 7.64
CA ILE A 244 5.39 9.53 6.26
C ILE A 244 5.45 10.79 5.41
N ALA A 245 6.45 10.89 4.55
CA ALA A 245 6.62 12.01 3.64
C ALA A 245 6.00 11.69 2.28
N LYS A 246 5.14 12.57 1.77
CA LYS A 246 4.58 12.47 0.42
C LYS A 246 5.52 13.12 -0.58
N ASN A 247 6.08 12.31 -1.49
CA ASN A 247 6.93 12.73 -2.60
C ASN A 247 6.18 12.58 -3.94
N PRO A 248 6.69 13.14 -5.05
CA PRO A 248 6.11 12.95 -6.38
C PRO A 248 6.00 11.46 -6.77
N ASP A 249 7.02 10.67 -6.43
CA ASP A 249 7.13 9.24 -6.80
C ASP A 249 6.51 8.28 -5.78
N GLY A 250 5.86 8.79 -4.72
CA GLY A 250 5.20 7.97 -3.70
C GLY A 250 5.45 8.44 -2.27
N PHE A 251 5.62 7.50 -1.34
CA PHE A 251 5.78 7.78 0.08
C PHE A 251 7.13 7.31 0.61
N SER A 252 7.79 8.15 1.40
CA SER A 252 8.96 7.76 2.20
C SER A 252 8.55 7.60 3.66
N ILE A 253 9.09 6.57 4.31
CA ILE A 253 8.83 6.28 5.72
C ILE A 253 10.12 6.49 6.51
N ILE A 254 10.07 7.37 7.48
CA ILE A 254 11.17 7.69 8.38
C ILE A 254 10.77 7.27 9.79
N LYS A 255 11.58 6.41 10.42
CA LYS A 255 11.27 5.81 11.72
C LYS A 255 12.27 6.26 12.78
N GLY A 256 11.77 6.50 14.00
CA GLY A 256 12.58 6.84 15.15
C GLY A 256 12.93 8.33 15.23
N GLU A 257 13.07 8.83 16.45
CA GLU A 257 13.24 10.25 16.76
C GLU A 257 14.39 10.91 15.99
N THR A 258 15.62 10.37 16.10
CA THR A 258 16.82 10.98 15.50
C THR A 258 16.71 11.12 13.99
N ASN A 259 16.29 10.06 13.31
CA ASN A 259 16.15 10.06 11.84
C ASN A 259 15.06 11.02 11.39
N ILE A 260 13.96 11.11 12.16
CA ILE A 260 12.85 12.02 11.86
C ILE A 260 13.32 13.48 11.98
N ILE A 261 13.97 13.84 13.09
CA ILE A 261 14.46 15.20 13.31
C ILE A 261 15.46 15.58 12.21
N GLN A 262 16.45 14.73 11.92
CA GLN A 262 17.42 14.97 10.85
C GLN A 262 16.72 15.16 9.49
N TYR A 263 15.77 14.30 9.15
CA TYR A 263 15.02 14.42 7.89
C TYR A 263 14.27 15.75 7.80
N ILE A 264 13.63 16.19 8.89
CA ILE A 264 12.88 17.44 8.90
C ILE A 264 13.84 18.63 8.78
N GLU A 265 14.95 18.65 9.51
CA GLU A 265 16.02 19.66 9.39
C GLU A 265 16.49 19.81 7.95
N GLU A 266 16.77 18.71 7.28
CA GLU A 266 17.22 18.69 5.89
C GLU A 266 16.11 19.03 4.89
N ALA A 267 14.87 18.60 5.10
CA ALA A 267 13.80 18.72 4.11
C ALA A 267 12.95 19.99 4.25
N CYS A 268 12.84 20.54 5.47
CA CYS A 268 11.87 21.56 5.83
C CYS A 268 12.48 22.87 6.35
N PHE A 269 13.78 22.86 6.67
CA PHE A 269 14.48 24.01 7.24
C PHE A 269 15.68 24.50 6.43
N GLN A 270 15.97 23.91 5.26
CA GLN A 270 16.94 24.49 4.33
C GLN A 270 16.53 25.93 3.97
N LYS A 271 17.44 26.89 4.20
CA LYS A 271 17.31 28.27 3.69
C LYS A 271 17.09 28.19 2.18
N ALA A 272 16.07 28.89 1.68
CA ALA A 272 15.86 29.07 0.25
C ALA A 272 17.20 29.38 -0.45
N PRO A 273 17.48 28.83 -1.65
CA PRO A 273 18.66 29.24 -2.38
C PRO A 273 18.57 30.75 -2.57
N LEU A 274 19.56 31.46 -2.02
CA LEU A 274 19.73 32.90 -2.21
C LEU A 274 19.67 33.18 -3.71
N SER A 275 18.62 33.87 -4.16
CA SER A 275 18.54 34.46 -5.49
C SER A 275 19.57 35.58 -5.60
N TYR A 276 20.85 35.23 -5.73
CA TYR A 276 21.90 36.11 -6.22
C TYR A 276 22.37 35.59 -7.56
N ILE A 277 21.57 35.81 -8.61
CA ILE A 277 22.09 36.07 -9.94
C ILE A 277 21.16 37.11 -10.58
N ASN A 278 21.61 38.36 -10.56
CA ASN A 278 21.10 39.38 -11.47
C ASN A 278 22.31 39.76 -12.34
N PRO A 279 22.43 39.27 -13.58
CA PRO A 279 23.39 39.82 -14.53
C PRO A 279 22.58 40.70 -15.48
N SER A 280 22.27 41.92 -15.07
CA SER A 280 22.01 42.97 -16.04
C SER A 280 23.37 43.43 -16.57
N TRP A 281 23.88 42.74 -17.59
CA TRP A 281 24.99 43.25 -18.39
C TRP A 281 24.73 42.97 -19.86
N SER A 282 24.29 44.01 -20.55
CA SER A 282 24.23 44.10 -22.01
C SER A 282 25.57 44.63 -22.51
N PRO A 283 26.19 44.03 -23.53
CA PRO A 283 27.48 44.47 -24.04
C PRO A 283 27.31 45.66 -25.01
N GLY A 284 28.16 46.68 -24.83
CA GLY A 284 28.51 47.64 -25.88
C GLY A 284 28.07 49.07 -25.59
N GLN A 285 29.03 49.91 -25.19
CA GLN A 285 29.36 51.15 -25.90
C GLN A 285 30.70 51.72 -25.38
N GLU A 286 31.47 52.23 -26.34
CA GLU A 286 32.87 52.67 -26.27
C GLU A 286 33.06 53.97 -25.46
N GLU A 287 34.26 54.17 -24.91
CA GLU A 287 35.23 55.26 -25.26
C GLU A 287 36.13 55.71 -24.08
N MET A 288 37.41 55.33 -24.18
CA MET A 288 38.63 56.18 -24.16
C MET A 288 38.83 57.31 -23.13
N LYS A 289 39.84 57.16 -22.23
CA LYS A 289 41.10 57.96 -22.11
C LYS A 289 41.73 57.84 -20.70
N SER A 290 42.99 57.36 -20.67
CA SER A 290 44.24 58.01 -20.17
C SER A 290 44.35 58.17 -18.64
N SER A 291 45.48 57.99 -17.96
CA SER A 291 46.91 57.93 -18.29
C SER A 291 47.65 57.23 -17.12
N GLU A 292 48.87 56.72 -17.39
CA GLU A 292 50.10 56.77 -16.54
C GLU A 292 50.06 56.18 -15.10
N ASP A 293 51.06 55.49 -14.55
CA ASP A 293 52.39 55.08 -15.01
C ASP A 293 52.98 54.07 -13.99
N GLU A 294 54.12 53.50 -14.36
CA GLU A 294 55.20 52.93 -13.51
C GLU A 294 55.15 51.47 -12.96
N ASN A 295 55.97 50.66 -13.65
CA ASN A 295 57.11 49.87 -13.14
C ASN A 295 56.87 48.56 -12.37
N GLY A 296 57.42 47.46 -12.91
CA GLY A 296 57.91 46.37 -12.06
C GLY A 296 58.05 44.98 -12.67
N LEU A 297 59.10 44.79 -13.49
CA LEU A 297 59.89 43.56 -13.70
C LEU A 297 59.23 42.22 -14.16
N CYS A 298 59.77 41.74 -15.28
CA CYS A 298 59.65 40.41 -15.85
C CYS A 298 60.24 39.29 -14.98
N GLY A 299 59.64 38.10 -15.09
CA GLY A 299 60.25 36.81 -14.76
C GLY A 299 59.78 35.76 -15.76
N GLU A 300 60.69 35.29 -16.59
CA GLU A 300 60.53 34.25 -17.61
C GLU A 300 60.05 32.90 -17.04
N GLY A 301 59.31 32.14 -17.86
CA GLY A 301 59.43 30.68 -17.81
C GLY A 301 58.15 29.88 -18.03
N SER A 302 58.09 29.26 -19.21
CA SER A 302 57.39 28.02 -19.60
C SER A 302 55.94 28.06 -20.11
N GLU A 303 55.84 27.55 -21.33
CA GLU A 303 54.71 27.42 -22.25
C GLU A 303 53.70 26.36 -21.79
N CYS A 304 52.43 26.54 -22.16
CA CYS A 304 51.44 25.47 -22.25
C CYS A 304 51.01 25.33 -23.71
N HIS A 305 51.18 24.12 -24.24
CA HIS A 305 50.55 23.64 -25.46
C HIS A 305 49.18 23.04 -25.14
#